data_AF-A0A7C4V325-F1
#
_entry.id   AF-A0A7C4V325-F1
#
_cell.length_a   1.000
_cell.length_b   1.000
_cell.length_c   1.000
_cell.angle_alpha   90.00
_cell.angle_beta   90.00
_cell.angle_gamma   90.00
#
_symmetry.space_group_name_H-M   'P 1'
#
loop_
_entity.id
_entity.type
_entity.pdbx_description
1 polymer ?
#
loop_
_entity_poly.entity_id
_entity_poly.type
_entity_poly.pdbx_seq_one_letter_code
_entity_poly.pdbx_strand_id
1 'polypeptide(L)'
;MPLTIATSCTTSGSTMSGRSSSPAAWWSVLEPAPEGLFRGRDDAEDPRLGEVVRRWTAGPIELVRGQPVVIGFPTDEGVRRNKGRAGAALAANAIREQLYKLTSWDPESPRTTSRALTGTDLAALAILDVGNVRCDADLETCQQRLAEVVE
;
A
#
# COMPACT_ATOMS: atom_id res chain seq x y z
N MET A 1 -50.57 -31.14 -25.82
CA MET A 1 -49.66 -31.59 -26.91
C MET A 1 -49.52 -30.40 -27.85
N PRO A 2 -48.32 -29.82 -28.07
CA PRO A 2 -47.00 -30.47 -28.12
C PRO A 2 -45.88 -29.86 -27.24
N LEU A 3 -44.92 -30.75 -26.93
CA LEU A 3 -43.45 -30.65 -26.84
C LEU A 3 -42.71 -29.64 -25.93
N THR A 4 -42.29 -30.20 -24.80
CA THR A 4 -41.05 -30.03 -24.02
C THR A 4 -39.80 -29.64 -24.82
N ILE A 5 -39.04 -28.65 -24.32
CA ILE A 5 -37.57 -28.75 -24.16
C ILE A 5 -37.18 -28.13 -22.82
N ALA A 6 -36.75 -28.98 -21.90
CA ALA A 6 -36.06 -28.60 -20.68
C ALA A 6 -34.60 -28.31 -21.01
N THR A 7 -34.03 -27.27 -20.41
CA THR A 7 -32.57 -27.14 -20.31
C THR A 7 -32.24 -26.75 -18.88
N SER A 8 -32.09 -27.80 -18.07
CA SER A 8 -31.39 -27.79 -16.80
C SER A 8 -29.89 -27.68 -17.08
N CYS A 9 -29.25 -26.58 -16.64
CA CYS A 9 -27.81 -26.60 -16.33
C CYS A 9 -27.65 -26.48 -14.82
N THR A 10 -27.69 -27.63 -14.14
CA THR A 10 -27.23 -27.74 -12.77
C THR A 10 -25.71 -27.83 -12.82
N THR A 11 -25.01 -26.75 -12.49
CA THR A 11 -23.60 -26.85 -12.09
C THR A 11 -23.55 -26.71 -10.58
N SER A 12 -23.64 -27.86 -9.90
CA SER A 12 -23.04 -28.03 -8.58
C SER A 12 -21.56 -27.76 -8.70
N GLY A 13 -21.03 -26.86 -7.87
CA GLY A 13 -19.61 -26.56 -7.88
C GLY A 13 -19.27 -25.56 -6.79
N SER A 14 -19.23 -26.04 -5.56
CA SER A 14 -18.51 -25.47 -4.43
C SER A 14 -18.88 -24.03 -4.06
N THR A 15 -19.69 -23.91 -3.02
CA THR A 15 -19.62 -22.77 -2.11
C THR A 15 -18.18 -22.70 -1.59
N MET A 16 -17.29 -22.02 -2.30
CA MET A 16 -16.20 -21.35 -1.62
C MET A 16 -16.90 -20.42 -0.65
N SER A 17 -16.76 -20.68 0.64
CA SER A 17 -17.01 -19.69 1.66
C SER A 17 -15.96 -18.58 1.49
N GLY A 18 -16.03 -17.86 0.38
CA GLY A 18 -15.59 -16.48 0.33
C GLY A 18 -16.45 -15.82 1.37
N ARG A 19 -15.87 -15.62 2.57
CA ARG A 19 -16.35 -14.55 3.42
C ARG A 19 -16.32 -13.34 2.51
N SER A 20 -17.50 -12.93 2.06
CA SER A 20 -17.73 -11.58 1.61
C SER A 20 -17.10 -10.75 2.70
N SER A 21 -15.91 -10.23 2.43
CA SER A 21 -15.51 -9.00 3.06
C SER A 21 -16.63 -8.05 2.65
N SER A 22 -17.60 -7.88 3.55
CA SER A 22 -18.01 -6.52 3.88
C SER A 22 -16.74 -5.65 3.82
N PRO A 23 -16.77 -4.39 3.36
CA PRO A 23 -15.64 -3.50 3.55
C PRO A 23 -15.42 -3.36 5.06
N ALA A 24 -14.82 -4.38 5.66
CA ALA A 24 -14.19 -4.37 6.93
C ALA A 24 -13.31 -3.16 6.79
N ALA A 25 -13.48 -2.25 7.74
CA ALA A 25 -12.72 -1.03 7.80
C ALA A 25 -11.25 -1.42 7.80
N TRP A 26 -10.63 -1.65 6.65
CA TRP A 26 -9.23 -2.07 6.52
C TRP A 26 -8.36 -0.94 7.08
N TRP A 27 -8.88 0.29 6.99
CA TRP A 27 -8.34 1.46 7.68
C TRP A 27 -8.35 1.37 9.22
N SER A 28 -9.11 0.46 9.82
CA SER A 28 -9.14 0.24 11.28
C SER A 28 -7.94 -0.56 11.78
N VAL A 29 -7.31 -1.36 10.92
CA VAL A 29 -6.08 -2.10 11.24
C VAL A 29 -4.82 -1.30 10.91
N LEU A 30 -4.97 -0.04 10.51
CA LEU A 30 -3.89 0.88 10.18
C LEU A 30 -3.70 1.96 11.24
N GLU A 31 -2.48 2.48 11.29
CA GLU A 31 -2.12 3.72 11.97
C GLU A 31 -1.43 4.65 10.95
N PRO A 32 -1.75 5.96 10.93
CA PRO A 32 -1.13 6.87 9.99
C PRO A 32 0.37 7.00 10.29
N ALA A 33 1.18 7.13 9.24
CA ALA A 33 2.60 7.43 9.41
C ALA A 33 2.80 8.75 10.20
N PRO A 34 3.95 8.99 10.84
CA PRO A 34 4.23 10.29 11.46
C PRO A 34 4.20 11.44 10.44
N GLU A 35 3.57 12.57 10.79
CA GLU A 35 3.43 13.73 9.89
C GLU A 35 4.78 14.31 9.47
N GLY A 36 5.77 14.31 10.36
CA GLY A 36 7.11 14.83 10.10
C GLY A 36 7.87 14.13 8.97
N LEU A 37 7.39 12.98 8.49
CA LEU A 37 8.00 12.26 7.37
C LEU A 37 7.67 12.88 6.01
N PHE A 38 6.50 13.52 5.86
CA PHE A 38 5.98 14.05 4.60
C PHE A 38 6.52 15.45 4.30
N ARG A 39 7.82 15.66 4.50
CA ARG A 39 8.47 16.95 4.31
C ARG A 39 9.45 16.87 3.15
N GLY A 40 9.50 17.91 2.34
CA GLY A 40 10.50 18.09 1.30
C GLY A 40 11.36 19.30 1.55
N ARG A 41 11.69 20.00 0.46
CA ARG A 41 12.59 21.16 0.45
C ARG A 41 11.84 22.49 0.41
N ASP A 42 10.53 22.45 0.16
CA ASP A 42 9.67 23.62 -0.08
C ASP A 42 10.21 24.47 -1.25
N ASP A 43 10.67 23.79 -2.31
CA ASP A 43 11.21 24.38 -3.52
C ASP A 43 10.28 24.04 -4.68
N ALA A 44 9.58 25.05 -5.21
CA ALA A 44 8.58 24.87 -6.26
C ALA A 44 9.14 24.27 -7.56
N GLU A 45 10.44 24.45 -7.82
CA GLU A 45 11.12 23.91 -9.02
C GLU A 45 11.72 22.52 -8.80
N ASP A 46 11.75 22.03 -7.55
CA ASP A 46 12.34 20.76 -7.15
C ASP A 46 11.46 20.05 -6.11
N PRO A 47 10.18 19.76 -6.46
CA PRO A 47 9.28 19.08 -5.55
C PRO A 47 9.83 17.72 -5.15
N ARG A 48 9.76 17.43 -3.85
CA ARG A 48 10.20 16.15 -3.31
C ARG A 48 9.02 15.22 -3.15
N LEU A 49 9.30 13.91 -3.18
CA LEU A 49 8.26 12.89 -3.12
C LEU A 49 7.36 13.06 -1.88
N GLY A 50 7.93 13.49 -0.74
CA GLY A 50 7.17 13.79 0.48
C GLY A 50 6.12 14.90 0.37
N GLU A 51 6.27 15.82 -0.60
CA GLU A 51 5.34 16.93 -0.83
C GLU A 51 4.18 16.53 -1.76
N VAL A 52 4.37 15.50 -2.60
CA VAL A 52 3.38 15.07 -3.59
C VAL A 52 2.63 13.80 -3.19
N VAL A 53 3.20 12.96 -2.31
CA VAL A 53 2.53 11.76 -1.80
C VAL A 53 1.35 12.17 -0.93
N ARG A 54 0.16 11.64 -1.25
CA ARG A 54 -1.02 11.84 -0.42
C ARG A 54 -0.88 11.03 0.86
N ARG A 55 -1.18 11.68 1.99
CA ARG A 55 -1.14 11.09 3.32
C ARG A 55 -2.55 10.73 3.75
N TRP A 56 -2.78 9.46 4.10
CA TRP A 56 -3.97 9.08 4.86
C TRP A 56 -3.79 9.43 6.34
N THR A 57 -4.86 9.89 6.98
CA THR A 57 -4.86 10.30 8.40
C THR A 57 -5.81 9.48 9.25
N ALA A 58 -7.05 9.27 8.79
CA ALA A 58 -8.05 8.45 9.46
C ALA A 58 -9.24 8.18 8.52
N GLY A 59 -10.07 7.20 8.91
CA GLY A 59 -11.38 6.99 8.29
C GLY A 59 -11.34 6.31 6.92
N PRO A 60 -12.51 6.16 6.28
CA PRO A 60 -12.62 5.53 4.98
C PRO A 60 -11.89 6.35 3.92
N ILE A 61 -11.22 5.66 3.01
CA ILE A 61 -10.58 6.26 1.83
C ILE A 61 -10.88 5.40 0.61
N GLU A 62 -11.21 6.06 -0.49
CA GLU A 62 -11.42 5.40 -1.77
C GLU A 62 -10.07 5.14 -2.44
N LEU A 63 -9.81 3.88 -2.78
CA LEU A 63 -8.64 3.47 -3.55
C LEU A 63 -8.99 3.45 -5.02
N VAL A 64 -8.17 4.12 -5.84
CA VAL A 64 -8.35 4.12 -7.29
C VAL A 64 -7.57 2.95 -7.89
N ARG A 65 -8.19 2.20 -8.80
CA ARG A 65 -7.52 1.09 -9.49
C ARG A 65 -6.28 1.59 -10.23
N GLY A 66 -5.13 0.97 -9.98
CA GLY A 66 -3.85 1.34 -10.59
C GLY A 66 -3.08 2.43 -9.84
N GLN A 67 -3.64 2.98 -8.76
CA GLN A 67 -2.94 3.92 -7.90
C GLN A 67 -1.91 3.18 -7.03
N PRO A 68 -0.65 3.63 -6.99
CA PRO A 68 0.34 3.07 -6.07
C PRO A 68 0.00 3.44 -4.61
N VAL A 69 0.10 2.44 -3.72
CA VAL A 69 -0.13 2.61 -2.29
C VAL A 69 1.11 2.16 -1.50
N VAL A 70 1.54 2.97 -0.55
CA VAL A 70 2.62 2.65 0.40
C VAL A 70 2.01 2.18 1.72
N ILE A 71 2.40 0.98 2.15
CA ILE A 71 1.97 0.35 3.40
C ILE A 71 3.23 -0.07 4.15
N GLY A 72 3.33 0.28 5.43
CA GLY A 72 4.40 -0.17 6.31
C GLY A 72 3.98 -1.40 7.12
N PHE A 73 4.91 -2.33 7.33
CA PHE A 73 4.70 -3.51 8.17
C PHE A 73 5.78 -3.60 9.26
N PRO A 74 5.62 -2.85 10.37
CA PRO A 74 6.67 -2.67 11.37
C PRO A 74 6.71 -3.82 12.39
N THR A 75 7.28 -4.97 12.03
CA THR A 75 7.46 -6.10 12.97
C THR A 75 8.87 -6.71 12.92
N ASP A 76 9.36 -7.12 14.09
CA ASP A 76 10.58 -7.91 14.26
C ASP A 76 10.30 -9.40 14.50
N GLU A 77 9.03 -9.79 14.66
CA GLU A 77 8.69 -11.10 15.21
C GLU A 77 9.14 -12.24 14.28
N GLY A 78 8.96 -12.09 12.97
CA GLY A 78 9.49 -13.05 12.00
C GLY A 78 11.02 -13.14 12.01
N VAL A 79 11.71 -12.01 12.19
CA VAL A 79 13.18 -11.95 12.27
C VAL A 79 13.66 -12.67 13.53
N ARG A 80 13.02 -12.40 14.67
CA ARG A 80 13.33 -13.02 15.96
C ARG A 80 13.11 -14.53 15.95
N ARG A 81 11.99 -15.00 15.38
CA ARG A 81 11.70 -16.44 15.20
C ARG A 81 12.77 -17.14 14.35
N ASN A 82 13.32 -16.42 13.36
CA ASN A 82 14.41 -16.89 12.52
C ASN A 82 15.81 -16.66 13.10
N LYS A 83 15.92 -16.33 14.41
CA LYS A 83 17.19 -16.09 15.12
C LYS A 83 18.03 -14.96 14.51
N GLY A 84 17.38 -14.03 13.82
CA GLY A 84 18.00 -12.82 13.29
C GLY A 84 18.17 -11.73 14.36
N ARG A 85 18.75 -10.59 13.95
CA ARG A 85 18.88 -9.40 14.80
C ARG A 85 17.65 -8.51 14.64
N ALA A 86 17.01 -8.13 15.74
CA ALA A 86 15.88 -7.20 15.75
C ALA A 86 16.26 -5.82 15.20
N GLY A 87 15.26 -5.08 14.70
CA GLY A 87 15.40 -3.73 14.14
C GLY A 87 14.64 -3.51 12.82
N ALA A 88 14.13 -4.58 12.18
CA ALA A 88 13.31 -4.49 10.99
C ALA A 88 11.99 -3.74 11.23
N ALA A 89 11.43 -3.79 12.44
CA ALA A 89 10.24 -3.02 12.80
C ALA A 89 10.42 -1.50 12.58
N LEU A 90 11.64 -0.98 12.71
CA LEU A 90 11.95 0.44 12.51
C LEU A 90 12.04 0.82 11.03
N ALA A 91 12.16 -0.15 10.13
CA ALA A 91 12.47 0.08 8.73
C ALA A 91 11.36 0.85 8.00
N ALA A 92 10.09 0.63 8.35
CA ALA A 92 8.97 1.29 7.67
C ALA A 92 9.10 2.83 7.69
N ASN A 93 9.46 3.40 8.85
CA ASN A 93 9.65 4.85 8.98
C ASN A 93 11.02 5.28 8.42
N ALA A 94 12.09 4.52 8.67
CA ALA A 94 13.42 4.83 8.14
C ALA A 94 13.46 4.85 6.60
N ILE A 95 12.69 3.96 5.94
CA ILE A 95 12.54 3.95 4.48
C ILE A 95 11.79 5.21 4.02
N ARG A 96 10.68 5.58 4.67
CA ARG A 96 9.95 6.82 4.36
C ARG A 96 10.83 8.07 4.47
N GLU A 97 11.64 8.15 5.53
CA GLU A 97 12.57 9.27 5.75
C GLU A 97 13.54 9.51 4.59
N GLN A 98 13.91 8.45 3.86
CA GLN A 98 14.81 8.55 2.70
C GLN A 98 14.02 8.67 1.40
N LEU A 99 12.99 7.84 1.24
CA LEU A 99 12.12 7.79 0.06
C LEU A 99 11.52 9.16 -0.23
N TYR A 100 11.01 9.86 0.79
CA TYR A 100 10.33 11.14 0.62
C TYR A 100 11.24 12.32 0.30
N LYS A 101 12.57 12.14 0.40
CA LYS A 101 13.56 13.14 -0.05
C LYS A 101 13.90 13.03 -1.54
N LEU A 102 13.50 11.93 -2.18
CA LEU A 102 13.80 11.71 -3.61
C LEU A 102 13.00 12.68 -4.48
N THR A 103 13.56 13.01 -5.64
CA THR A 103 12.91 13.87 -6.64
C THR A 103 11.67 13.18 -7.20
N SER A 104 10.54 13.89 -7.24
CA SER A 104 9.29 13.33 -7.78
C SER A 104 9.17 13.45 -9.30
N TRP A 105 10.06 14.20 -9.94
CA TRP A 105 10.00 14.53 -11.35
C TRP A 105 11.39 14.46 -11.98
N ASP A 106 11.44 14.01 -13.24
CA ASP A 106 12.66 13.96 -14.04
C ASP A 106 12.41 14.53 -15.45
N PRO A 107 12.60 15.84 -15.64
CA PRO A 107 12.50 16.46 -16.96
C PRO A 107 13.73 16.13 -17.79
N GLU A 108 13.56 15.23 -18.78
CA GLU A 108 14.52 14.99 -19.85
C GLU A 108 15.99 15.00 -19.41
N SER A 109 16.30 14.50 -18.20
CA SER A 109 17.63 14.64 -17.65
C SER A 109 18.58 13.80 -18.50
N PRO A 110 19.67 14.40 -19.02
CA PRO A 110 20.66 13.66 -19.81
C PRO A 110 21.42 12.63 -18.95
N ARG A 111 21.20 12.62 -17.63
CA ARG A 111 21.76 11.64 -16.68
C ARG A 111 20.82 10.45 -16.45
N THR A 112 19.60 10.49 -16.98
CA THR A 112 18.64 9.39 -16.84
C THR A 112 19.06 8.26 -17.77
N THR A 113 19.65 7.24 -17.18
CA THR A 113 20.16 6.07 -17.89
C THR A 113 19.06 5.16 -18.45
N SER A 114 17.82 5.33 -17.97
CA SER A 114 16.65 4.61 -18.46
C SER A 114 15.77 5.50 -19.32
N ARG A 115 15.78 5.28 -20.64
CA ARG A 115 14.91 6.00 -21.59
C ARG A 115 13.41 5.78 -21.33
N ALA A 116 13.05 4.75 -20.56
CA ALA A 116 11.68 4.48 -20.15
C ALA A 116 11.20 5.36 -18.98
N LEU A 117 12.12 6.02 -18.26
CA LEU A 117 11.80 6.87 -17.11
C LEU A 117 11.93 8.37 -17.41
N THR A 118 12.57 8.74 -18.53
CA THR A 118 12.68 10.12 -19.00
C THR A 118 11.29 10.77 -19.13
N GLY A 119 11.09 11.93 -18.52
CA GLY A 119 9.81 12.65 -18.55
C GLY A 119 8.73 12.06 -17.63
N THR A 120 9.09 11.15 -16.72
CA THR A 120 8.15 10.64 -15.72
C THR A 120 7.88 11.68 -14.65
N ASP A 121 6.60 11.88 -14.35
CA ASP A 121 6.13 12.63 -13.20
C ASP A 121 5.44 11.68 -12.21
N LEU A 122 6.08 11.44 -11.06
CA LEU A 122 5.53 10.59 -10.01
C LEU A 122 4.35 11.25 -9.29
N ALA A 123 4.22 12.58 -9.34
CA ALA A 123 3.07 13.28 -8.77
C ALA A 123 1.77 12.89 -9.50
N ALA A 124 1.83 12.64 -10.81
CA ALA A 124 0.70 12.21 -11.62
C ALA A 124 0.15 10.83 -11.24
N LEU A 125 0.93 9.99 -10.54
CA LEU A 125 0.49 8.66 -10.08
C LEU A 125 -0.43 8.72 -8.86
N ALA A 126 -0.61 9.91 -8.26
CA ALA A 126 -1.46 10.13 -7.09
C ALA A 126 -1.18 9.16 -5.94
N ILE A 127 0.12 8.84 -5.72
CA ILE A 127 0.61 7.89 -4.71
C ILE A 127 -0.02 8.20 -3.35
N LEU A 128 -0.48 7.17 -2.66
CA LEU A 128 -1.07 7.28 -1.33
C LEU A 128 -0.24 6.48 -0.31
N ASP A 129 0.18 7.12 0.77
CA ASP A 129 0.69 6.40 1.94
C ASP A 129 -0.43 6.23 2.97
N VAL A 130 -0.73 4.98 3.29
CA VAL A 130 -1.77 4.60 4.25
C VAL A 130 -1.22 4.32 5.65
N GLY A 131 0.05 4.62 5.88
CA GLY A 131 0.72 4.42 7.16
C GLY A 131 1.16 2.98 7.37
N ASN A 132 1.08 2.52 8.62
CA ASN A 132 1.53 1.20 9.03
C ASN A 132 0.35 0.31 9.37
N VAL A 133 0.50 -0.98 9.11
CA VAL A 133 -0.30 -2.01 9.78
C VAL A 133 -0.02 -1.94 11.27
N ARG A 134 -1.07 -1.95 12.09
CA ARG A 134 -0.95 -2.08 13.54
C ARG A 134 -0.38 -3.45 13.86
N CYS A 135 0.85 -3.49 14.32
CA CYS A 135 1.57 -4.71 14.68
C CYS A 135 1.73 -4.87 16.20
N ASP A 136 0.65 -4.66 16.95
CA ASP A 136 0.59 -4.75 18.42
C ASP A 136 0.19 -6.15 18.96
N ALA A 137 0.17 -7.15 18.08
CA ALA A 137 -0.23 -8.54 18.37
C ALA A 137 0.86 -9.54 17.90
N ASP A 138 0.53 -10.84 17.89
CA ASP A 138 1.42 -11.87 17.32
C ASP A 138 1.59 -11.72 15.80
N LEU A 139 2.60 -12.38 15.25
CA LEU A 139 2.96 -12.27 13.83
C LEU A 139 1.82 -12.67 12.90
N GLU A 140 1.11 -13.74 13.24
CA GLU A 140 0.00 -14.27 12.49
C GLU A 140 -1.15 -13.26 12.40
N THR A 141 -1.51 -12.62 13.51
CA THR A 141 -2.51 -11.55 13.54
C THR A 141 -2.06 -10.34 12.73
N CYS A 142 -0.79 -9.95 12.84
CA CYS A 142 -0.24 -8.85 12.04
C CYS A 142 -0.30 -9.16 10.53
N GLN A 143 0.04 -10.39 10.13
CA GLN A 143 -0.03 -10.84 8.73
C GLN A 143 -1.47 -10.88 8.23
N GLN A 144 -2.43 -11.32 9.05
CA GLN A 144 -3.85 -11.29 8.70
C GLN A 144 -4.36 -9.86 8.50
N ARG A 145 -3.95 -8.93 9.36
CA ARG A 145 -4.28 -7.49 9.20
C ARG A 145 -3.67 -6.91 7.92
N LEU A 146 -2.45 -7.30 7.56
CA LEU A 146 -1.86 -6.90 6.28
C LEU A 146 -2.68 -7.45 5.11
N ALA A 147 -3.10 -8.73 5.17
CA ALA A 147 -3.95 -9.35 4.15
C ALA A 147 -5.26 -8.58 3.95
N GLU A 148 -5.93 -8.14 5.04
CA GLU A 148 -7.15 -7.32 4.96
C GLU A 148 -6.97 -5.99 4.21
N VAL A 149 -5.73 -5.49 4.08
CA VAL A 149 -5.42 -4.25 3.38
C VAL A 149 -5.05 -4.50 1.91
N VAL A 150 -4.50 -5.66 1.57
CA VAL A 150 -3.92 -5.94 0.24
C VAL A 150 -4.73 -6.93 -0.63
N GLU A 151 -5.65 -7.70 -0.05
CA GLU A 151 -6.52 -8.67 -0.74
C GLU A 151 -7.97 -8.18 -0.85
#